data_AF-A0AAJ1U2X9-F1
#
_entry.id   AF-A0AAJ1U2X9-F1
#
_cell.length_a   1.000
_cell.length_b   1.000
_cell.length_c   1.000
_cell.angle_alpha   90.00
_cell.angle_beta   90.00
_cell.angle_gamma   90.00
#
_symmetry.space_group_name_H-M   'P 1'
#
loop_
_entity.id
_entity.type
_entity.pdbx_description
1 polymer ?
#
loop_
_entity_poly.entity_id
_entity_poly.type
_entity_poly.pdbx_seq_one_letter_code
_entity_poly.pdbx_strand_id
1 'polypeptide(L)'
;MTETPTVPATPVLPDGAVHLTLDHDFATAVPELALPWRAAEAPEPRLVVLNVALARELGLDPDELRSPDGVRLLVGAAVPAGARPVAQGYAGHQFGGFSPRLGDGRALLLGELTTPDGEVRDLHLKGSGRTPFSRGGDGFAVLGPMLREHLVSEGMHALGVPTTRSLAVVATGRPVQRDAVEPGGLLARVAASHLRVGSFQYARTSDDPALLRRLADHAIARHQPHLAGTPEPYAGLYGAVVAAQARLVAQWVLLGFVHGVMNTDNMTISGETIDYGPCAFVDAYDPGAVFSSIDTGGRYALGNQPAVAQWNLARFAEALLPLLDDDQERAIARATELLGTFPGEYVAAWASGMRAKLGLAGAGGGRADRRGDAGAGRGVAGHPRVGARRLDVVVPGAGGGRARQPGADPGDGARPARAGRLAGALARPGPRPRRDGPGQPCLRPAEPPRRGGARRGAGR
;
A
#
# COMPACT_ATOMS: atom_id res chain seq x y z
N MET A 1 -32.81 -9.45 13.34
CA MET A 1 -31.70 -10.13 14.03
C MET A 1 -31.31 -11.32 13.18
N THR A 2 -30.39 -11.13 12.23
CA THR A 2 -29.77 -12.26 11.53
C THR A 2 -28.72 -12.83 12.46
N GLU A 3 -28.90 -14.08 12.91
CA GLU A 3 -27.89 -14.81 13.67
C GLU A 3 -26.53 -14.67 12.98
N THR A 4 -25.53 -14.18 13.71
CA THR A 4 -24.15 -14.24 13.24
C THR A 4 -23.81 -15.72 13.09
N PRO A 5 -23.47 -16.21 11.88
CA PRO A 5 -23.20 -17.62 11.68
C PRO A 5 -22.09 -18.04 12.66
N THR A 6 -22.33 -19.08 13.44
CA THR A 6 -21.33 -19.68 14.32
C THR A 6 -20.20 -20.22 13.46
N VAL A 7 -19.10 -19.49 13.38
CA VAL A 7 -17.89 -19.95 12.69
C VAL A 7 -17.26 -21.04 13.56
N PRO A 8 -17.04 -22.25 13.02
CA PRO A 8 -16.38 -23.30 13.80
C PRO A 8 -14.96 -22.86 14.17
N ALA A 9 -14.48 -23.28 15.34
CA ALA A 9 -13.13 -23.00 15.76
C ALA A 9 -12.10 -23.50 14.73
N THR A 10 -11.03 -22.73 14.53
CA THR A 10 -9.89 -23.16 13.73
C THR A 10 -9.15 -24.27 14.48
N PRO A 11 -8.76 -25.37 13.83
CA PRO A 11 -7.96 -26.42 14.47
C PRO A 11 -6.69 -25.88 15.11
N VAL A 12 -6.28 -26.46 16.23
CA VAL A 12 -5.05 -26.10 16.93
C VAL A 12 -3.89 -26.98 16.44
N LEU A 13 -2.70 -26.41 16.31
CA LEU A 13 -1.47 -27.15 16.00
C LEU A 13 -1.09 -28.09 17.17
N PRO A 14 -0.46 -29.25 16.89
CA PRO A 14 0.12 -30.07 17.95
C PRO A 14 1.22 -29.30 18.70
N ASP A 15 1.36 -29.57 20.00
CA ASP A 15 2.41 -28.96 20.83
C ASP A 15 3.80 -29.26 20.26
N GLY A 16 4.63 -28.23 20.13
CA GLY A 16 6.00 -28.32 19.61
C GLY A 16 6.11 -28.54 18.09
N ALA A 17 5.00 -28.53 17.33
CA ALA A 17 5.04 -28.68 15.87
C ALA A 17 5.58 -27.44 15.15
N VAL A 18 5.20 -26.25 15.64
CA VAL A 18 5.72 -24.95 15.21
C VAL A 18 5.84 -24.06 16.44
N HIS A 19 7.04 -23.57 16.73
CA HIS A 19 7.28 -22.68 17.87
C HIS A 19 6.89 -21.25 17.49
N LEU A 20 5.62 -20.91 17.69
CA LEU A 20 5.05 -19.60 17.42
C LEU A 20 3.90 -19.30 18.38
N THR A 21 3.86 -18.07 18.89
CA THR A 21 2.68 -17.52 19.57
C THR A 21 2.05 -16.46 18.68
N LEU A 22 0.73 -16.49 18.57
CA LEU A 22 -0.03 -15.46 17.86
C LEU A 22 -0.98 -14.76 18.83
N ASP A 23 -0.67 -13.51 19.13
CA ASP A 23 -1.51 -12.60 19.88
C ASP A 23 -2.67 -12.07 19.03
N HIS A 24 -3.59 -11.37 19.69
CA HIS A 24 -4.85 -10.90 19.12
C HIS A 24 -5.26 -9.56 19.73
N ASP A 25 -4.28 -8.67 19.87
CA ASP A 25 -4.40 -7.31 20.39
C ASP A 25 -5.34 -6.49 19.53
N PHE A 26 -5.23 -6.56 18.19
CA PHE A 26 -6.18 -5.88 17.30
C PHE A 26 -7.63 -6.33 17.58
N ALA A 27 -7.86 -7.65 17.63
CA ALA A 27 -9.19 -8.19 17.83
C ALA A 27 -9.76 -7.88 19.23
N THR A 28 -8.89 -7.73 20.22
CA THR A 28 -9.26 -7.35 21.59
C THR A 28 -9.54 -5.85 21.70
N ALA A 29 -8.72 -5.01 21.06
CA ALA A 29 -8.84 -3.55 21.14
C ALA A 29 -10.09 -3.06 20.39
N VAL A 30 -10.38 -3.63 19.22
CA VAL A 30 -11.47 -3.20 18.32
C VAL A 30 -12.29 -4.39 17.77
N PRO A 31 -12.99 -5.15 18.63
CA PRO A 31 -13.79 -6.31 18.22
C PRO A 31 -14.85 -5.98 17.15
N GLU A 32 -15.32 -4.74 17.09
CA GLU A 32 -16.27 -4.24 16.09
C GLU A 32 -15.70 -4.24 14.67
N LEU A 33 -14.36 -4.18 14.54
CA LEU A 33 -13.64 -4.26 13.28
C LEU A 33 -13.06 -5.66 13.03
N ALA A 34 -13.20 -6.59 13.96
CA ALA A 34 -12.51 -7.88 13.95
C ALA A 34 -13.52 -9.02 13.97
N LEU A 35 -14.01 -9.42 12.79
CA LEU A 35 -14.98 -10.50 12.69
C LEU A 35 -14.27 -11.86 12.82
N PRO A 36 -14.54 -12.69 13.85
CA PRO A 36 -13.96 -14.02 13.95
C PRO A 36 -14.27 -14.84 12.71
N TRP A 37 -13.23 -15.40 12.08
CA TRP A 37 -13.37 -16.15 10.85
C TRP A 37 -12.28 -17.22 10.71
N ARG A 38 -12.46 -18.19 9.82
CA ARG A 38 -11.43 -19.21 9.53
C ARG A 38 -11.15 -19.29 8.04
N ALA A 39 -9.94 -19.76 7.70
CA ALA A 39 -9.58 -20.00 6.31
C ALA A 39 -10.45 -21.13 5.74
N ALA A 40 -10.77 -21.02 4.45
CA ALA A 40 -11.35 -22.11 3.70
C ALA A 40 -10.30 -23.22 3.50
N GLU A 41 -10.79 -24.44 3.33
CA GLU A 41 -9.95 -25.61 3.10
C GLU A 41 -9.10 -25.45 1.82
N ALA A 42 -7.80 -25.73 1.96
CA ALA A 42 -6.85 -25.93 0.89
C ALA A 42 -6.68 -27.45 0.68
N PRO A 43 -7.21 -28.05 -0.40
CA PRO A 43 -7.24 -29.50 -0.56
C PRO A 43 -5.87 -30.18 -0.64
N GLU A 44 -4.91 -29.54 -1.33
CA GLU A 44 -3.57 -30.09 -1.53
C GLU A 44 -2.54 -28.97 -1.36
N PRO A 45 -2.31 -28.50 -0.12
CA PRO A 45 -1.45 -27.36 0.12
C PRO A 45 0.02 -27.76 -0.15
N ARG A 46 0.65 -27.08 -1.09
CA ARG A 46 2.07 -27.29 -1.44
C ARG A 46 2.82 -25.97 -1.35
N LEU A 47 3.80 -25.92 -0.46
CA LEU A 47 4.69 -24.77 -0.31
C LEU A 47 5.46 -24.53 -1.62
N VAL A 48 5.28 -23.35 -2.21
CA VAL A 48 5.93 -22.95 -3.47
C VAL A 48 7.13 -22.07 -3.19
N VAL A 49 6.98 -21.12 -2.26
CA VAL A 49 8.03 -20.22 -1.81
C VAL A 49 7.99 -20.11 -0.30
N LEU A 50 9.16 -20.15 0.34
CA LEU A 50 9.35 -19.76 1.72
C LEU A 50 10.50 -18.75 1.79
N ASN A 51 10.23 -17.58 2.36
CA ASN A 51 11.23 -16.54 2.59
C ASN A 51 12.01 -16.85 3.86
N VAL A 52 13.12 -17.58 3.69
CA VAL A 52 13.98 -18.04 4.80
C VAL A 52 14.58 -16.88 5.59
N ALA A 53 14.96 -15.79 4.91
CA ALA A 53 15.51 -14.61 5.57
C ALA A 53 14.47 -13.97 6.48
N LEU A 54 13.27 -13.70 5.95
CA LEU A 54 12.17 -13.15 6.74
C LEU A 54 11.74 -14.10 7.86
N ALA A 55 11.65 -15.40 7.63
CA ALA A 55 11.31 -16.36 8.69
C ALA A 55 12.25 -16.23 9.90
N ARG A 56 13.57 -16.14 9.64
CA ARG A 56 14.57 -15.92 10.69
C ARG A 56 14.49 -14.54 11.33
N GLU A 57 14.24 -13.49 10.54
CA GLU A 57 13.98 -12.13 11.07
C GLU A 57 12.79 -12.13 12.05
N LEU A 58 11.78 -12.95 11.79
CA LEU A 58 10.60 -13.10 12.64
C LEU A 58 10.80 -14.07 13.81
N GLY A 59 11.98 -14.67 13.96
CA GLY A 59 12.25 -15.67 15.01
C GLY A 59 11.63 -17.05 14.75
N LEU A 60 11.20 -17.34 13.52
CA LEU A 60 10.60 -18.62 13.13
C LEU A 60 11.65 -19.58 12.57
N ASP A 61 11.51 -20.88 12.84
CA ASP A 61 12.32 -21.90 12.22
C ASP A 61 11.81 -22.23 10.79
N PRO A 62 12.62 -22.00 9.73
CA PRO A 62 12.25 -22.35 8.37
C PRO A 62 11.95 -23.84 8.15
N ASP A 63 12.57 -24.76 8.90
CA ASP A 63 12.36 -26.20 8.74
C ASP A 63 11.04 -26.64 9.37
N GLU A 64 10.63 -26.03 10.49
CA GLU A 64 9.28 -26.19 11.05
C GLU A 64 8.21 -25.68 10.07
N LEU A 65 8.43 -24.52 9.43
CA LEU A 65 7.51 -23.98 8.42
C LEU A 65 7.40 -24.85 7.16
N ARG A 66 8.42 -25.67 6.86
CA ARG A 66 8.38 -26.65 5.76
C ARG A 66 7.70 -27.97 6.14
N SER A 67 7.54 -28.24 7.42
CA SER A 67 6.86 -29.44 7.90
C SER A 67 5.38 -29.44 7.47
N PRO A 68 4.70 -30.60 7.48
CA PRO A 68 3.26 -30.66 7.21
C PRO A 68 2.43 -29.71 8.09
N ASP A 69 2.78 -29.58 9.37
CA ASP A 69 2.09 -28.68 10.30
C ASP A 69 2.42 -27.20 10.06
N GLY A 70 3.67 -26.89 9.67
CA GLY A 70 4.06 -25.57 9.19
C GLY A 70 3.27 -25.13 7.95
N VAL A 71 3.07 -26.04 6.99
CA VAL A 71 2.24 -25.75 5.81
C VAL A 71 0.77 -25.55 6.20
N ARG A 72 0.24 -26.33 7.16
CA ARG A 72 -1.12 -26.14 7.69
C ARG A 72 -1.30 -24.77 8.35
N LEU A 73 -0.28 -24.28 9.08
CA LEU A 73 -0.25 -22.93 9.62
C LEU A 73 -0.28 -21.88 8.50
N LEU A 74 0.60 -22.02 7.51
CA LEU A 74 0.75 -21.05 6.42
C LEU A 74 -0.50 -20.93 5.53
N VAL A 75 -1.40 -21.91 5.54
CA VAL A 75 -2.72 -21.82 4.87
C VAL A 75 -3.88 -21.56 5.83
N GLY A 76 -3.63 -21.43 7.14
CA GLY A 76 -4.65 -21.17 8.15
C GLY A 76 -5.56 -22.37 8.42
N ALA A 77 -5.15 -23.58 8.04
CA ALA A 77 -5.85 -24.83 8.36
C ALA A 77 -5.63 -25.26 9.82
N ALA A 78 -4.58 -24.74 10.46
CA ALA A 78 -4.33 -24.85 11.88
C ALA A 78 -3.63 -23.60 12.40
N VAL A 79 -3.79 -23.29 13.68
CA VAL A 79 -3.16 -22.15 14.34
C VAL A 79 -2.57 -22.56 15.69
N PRO A 80 -1.58 -21.84 16.24
CA PRO A 80 -1.12 -22.10 17.61
C PRO A 80 -2.25 -21.85 18.61
N ALA A 81 -2.15 -22.50 19.78
CA ALA A 81 -3.13 -22.35 20.84
C ALA A 81 -3.29 -20.87 21.24
N GLY A 82 -4.54 -20.43 21.44
CA GLY A 82 -4.86 -19.04 21.83
C GLY A 82 -5.00 -18.06 20.67
N ALA A 83 -4.55 -18.40 19.46
CA ALA A 83 -4.73 -17.56 18.27
C ALA A 83 -6.22 -17.34 17.95
N ARG A 84 -6.57 -16.12 17.54
CA ARG A 84 -7.95 -15.75 17.17
C ARG A 84 -7.98 -15.13 15.78
N PRO A 85 -8.06 -15.95 14.72
CA PRO A 85 -8.09 -15.42 13.38
C PRO A 85 -9.36 -14.59 13.12
N VAL A 86 -9.18 -13.44 12.46
CA VAL A 86 -10.26 -12.50 12.15
C VAL A 86 -10.17 -11.99 10.72
N ALA A 87 -11.34 -11.72 10.13
CA ALA A 87 -11.44 -10.89 8.94
C ALA A 87 -11.67 -9.44 9.38
N GLN A 88 -10.82 -8.51 8.94
CA GLN A 88 -10.95 -7.11 9.34
C GLN A 88 -12.05 -6.41 8.54
N GLY A 89 -12.88 -5.63 9.22
CA GLY A 89 -13.83 -4.70 8.62
C GLY A 89 -13.19 -3.33 8.39
N TYR A 90 -13.36 -2.79 7.19
CA TYR A 90 -12.94 -1.42 6.85
C TYR A 90 -13.82 -0.83 5.75
N ALA A 91 -13.72 0.48 5.52
CA ALA A 91 -14.36 1.23 4.46
C ALA A 91 -13.28 1.73 3.49
N GLY A 92 -13.65 2.51 2.47
CA GLY A 92 -12.66 3.11 1.59
C GLY A 92 -13.26 4.00 0.52
N HIS A 93 -12.48 4.99 0.08
CA HIS A 93 -12.76 5.74 -1.13
C HIS A 93 -12.11 5.03 -2.32
N GLN A 94 -12.91 4.33 -3.11
CA GLN A 94 -12.47 3.63 -4.30
C GLN A 94 -12.59 4.57 -5.51
N PHE A 95 -11.46 4.92 -6.13
CA PHE A 95 -11.41 5.88 -7.24
C PHE A 95 -12.08 7.24 -6.93
N GLY A 96 -12.11 7.63 -5.66
CA GLY A 96 -12.74 8.86 -5.17
C GLY A 96 -14.18 8.70 -4.68
N GLY A 97 -14.87 7.60 -4.98
CA GLY A 97 -16.21 7.30 -4.48
C GLY A 97 -16.16 6.55 -3.15
N PHE A 98 -16.96 6.97 -2.16
CA PHE A 98 -16.98 6.32 -0.85
C PHE A 98 -17.75 4.99 -0.88
N SER A 99 -17.09 3.93 -0.42
CA SER A 99 -17.68 2.61 -0.15
C SER A 99 -17.76 2.42 1.36
N PRO A 100 -18.97 2.45 1.96
CA PRO A 100 -19.12 2.43 3.41
C PRO A 100 -18.77 1.07 4.04
N ARG A 101 -18.72 0.00 3.25
CA ARG A 101 -18.40 -1.34 3.71
C ARG A 101 -17.53 -2.08 2.70
N LEU A 102 -16.28 -2.29 3.08
CA LEU A 102 -15.29 -3.16 2.46
C LEU A 102 -14.92 -4.24 3.50
N GLY A 103 -13.64 -4.46 3.73
CA GLY A 103 -13.12 -5.48 4.63
C GLY A 103 -12.27 -6.53 3.90
N ASP A 104 -11.71 -7.43 4.68
CA ASP A 104 -10.89 -8.55 4.19
C ASP A 104 -11.75 -9.58 3.45
N GLY A 105 -12.10 -9.26 2.20
CA GLY A 105 -12.99 -10.10 1.40
C GLY A 105 -12.35 -11.37 0.84
N ARG A 106 -11.04 -11.52 0.96
CA ARG A 106 -10.28 -12.71 0.54
C ARG A 106 -9.09 -12.97 1.45
N ALA A 107 -9.11 -12.39 2.65
CA ALA A 107 -7.96 -12.36 3.51
C ALA A 107 -8.37 -12.61 4.96
N LEU A 108 -7.40 -13.02 5.78
CA LEU A 108 -7.61 -13.37 7.18
C LEU A 108 -6.35 -13.03 7.99
N LEU A 109 -6.48 -12.14 8.98
CA LEU A 109 -5.45 -11.94 9.99
C LEU A 109 -5.45 -13.19 10.88
N LEU A 110 -4.37 -13.97 10.89
CA LEU A 110 -4.24 -15.11 11.82
C LEU A 110 -3.98 -14.65 13.24
N GLY A 111 -3.22 -13.56 13.38
CA GLY A 111 -2.85 -12.95 14.64
C GLY A 111 -1.58 -12.12 14.48
N GLU A 112 -1.03 -11.74 15.61
CA GLU A 112 0.14 -10.87 15.73
C GLU A 112 1.29 -11.67 16.36
N LEU A 113 2.49 -11.58 15.82
CA LEU A 113 3.69 -12.18 16.42
C LEU A 113 4.66 -11.09 16.87
N THR A 114 5.33 -11.33 17.99
CA THR A 114 6.46 -10.52 18.44
C THR A 114 7.75 -11.09 17.87
N THR A 115 8.51 -10.25 17.19
CA THR A 115 9.82 -10.61 16.63
C THR A 115 10.89 -10.63 17.73
N PRO A 116 12.08 -11.22 17.48
CA PRO A 116 13.17 -11.24 18.47
C PRO A 116 13.66 -9.86 18.94
N ASP A 117 13.47 -8.82 18.13
CA ASP A 117 13.76 -7.42 18.46
C ASP A 117 12.61 -6.72 19.21
N GLY A 118 11.52 -7.43 19.52
CA GLY A 118 10.39 -6.92 20.30
C GLY A 118 9.32 -6.18 19.49
N GLU A 119 9.44 -6.14 18.17
CA GLU A 119 8.47 -5.51 17.28
C GLU A 119 7.27 -6.43 17.04
N VAL A 120 6.07 -5.85 16.97
CA VAL A 120 4.83 -6.61 16.71
C VAL A 120 4.51 -6.59 15.22
N ARG A 121 4.29 -7.77 14.63
CA ARG A 121 3.98 -7.94 13.21
C ARG A 121 2.71 -8.73 13.00
N ASP A 122 1.89 -8.31 12.05
CA ASP A 122 0.71 -9.07 11.64
C ASP A 122 1.12 -10.25 10.76
N LEU A 123 0.52 -11.42 10.96
CA LEU A 123 0.52 -12.53 10.01
C LEU A 123 -0.86 -12.62 9.34
N HIS A 124 -0.92 -12.26 8.06
CA HIS A 124 -2.17 -12.14 7.30
C HIS A 124 -2.15 -13.03 6.05
N LEU A 125 -3.12 -13.92 5.93
CA LEU A 125 -3.27 -14.77 4.75
C LEU A 125 -4.13 -14.10 3.70
N LYS A 126 -3.61 -13.94 2.48
CA LYS A 126 -4.35 -13.46 1.31
C LYS A 126 -4.63 -14.63 0.37
N GLY A 127 -5.89 -14.78 -0.05
CA GLY A 127 -6.38 -15.95 -0.78
C GLY A 127 -6.94 -17.06 0.13
N SER A 128 -7.21 -16.75 1.40
CA SER A 128 -7.68 -17.70 2.42
C SER A 128 -9.14 -18.13 2.28
N GLY A 129 -9.85 -17.67 1.23
CA GLY A 129 -11.24 -18.00 0.98
C GLY A 129 -12.21 -16.87 1.31
N ARG A 130 -13.51 -17.18 1.20
CA ARG A 130 -14.58 -16.19 1.39
C ARG A 130 -14.71 -15.81 2.86
N THR A 131 -15.00 -14.54 3.07
CA THR A 131 -15.45 -13.96 4.34
C THR A 131 -16.77 -13.23 4.11
N PRO A 132 -17.45 -12.77 5.16
CA PRO A 132 -18.62 -11.90 5.02
C PRO A 132 -18.33 -10.57 4.30
N PHE A 133 -17.06 -10.23 4.07
CA PHE A 133 -16.62 -9.05 3.32
C PHE A 133 -16.32 -9.34 1.83
N SER A 134 -16.54 -10.55 1.32
CA SER A 134 -16.18 -10.90 -0.07
C SER A 134 -16.99 -10.19 -1.18
N ARG A 135 -18.12 -9.52 -0.85
CA ARG A 135 -18.97 -8.76 -1.79
C ARG A 135 -19.28 -9.49 -3.12
N GLY A 136 -19.56 -10.80 -3.04
CA GLY A 136 -19.86 -11.65 -4.20
C GLY A 136 -18.65 -12.33 -4.85
N GLY A 137 -17.42 -11.99 -4.43
CA GLY A 137 -16.21 -12.70 -4.83
C GLY A 137 -16.09 -14.09 -4.21
N ASP A 138 -15.30 -14.95 -4.86
CA ASP A 138 -15.00 -16.31 -4.41
C ASP A 138 -14.00 -16.40 -3.26
N GLY A 139 -13.39 -15.27 -2.87
CA GLY A 139 -12.42 -15.19 -1.77
C GLY A 139 -11.10 -15.93 -2.01
N PHE A 140 -10.92 -16.56 -3.17
CA PHE A 140 -9.71 -17.27 -3.54
C PHE A 140 -8.76 -16.36 -4.34
N ALA A 141 -7.47 -16.67 -4.29
CA ALA A 141 -6.47 -16.05 -5.14
C ALA A 141 -5.86 -17.09 -6.08
N VAL A 142 -5.39 -16.63 -7.22
CA VAL A 142 -4.64 -17.43 -8.19
C VAL A 142 -3.14 -17.35 -7.86
N LEU A 143 -2.40 -18.42 -8.13
CA LEU A 143 -0.99 -18.55 -7.75
C LEU A 143 -0.09 -17.48 -8.38
N GLY A 144 -0.31 -17.14 -9.66
CA GLY A 144 0.50 -16.15 -10.39
C GLY A 144 0.58 -14.79 -9.68
N PRO A 145 -0.56 -14.15 -9.37
CA PRO A 145 -0.60 -12.93 -8.57
C PRO A 145 0.04 -13.02 -7.18
N MET A 146 -0.02 -14.16 -6.49
CA MET A 146 0.65 -14.32 -5.18
C MET A 146 2.18 -14.36 -5.34
N LEU A 147 2.69 -15.05 -6.37
CA LEU A 147 4.11 -15.03 -6.72
C LEU A 147 4.57 -13.63 -7.15
N ARG A 148 3.73 -12.92 -7.90
CA ARG A 148 4.01 -11.56 -8.32
C ARG A 148 4.07 -10.61 -7.12
N GLU A 149 3.12 -10.71 -6.19
CA GLU A 149 3.13 -9.93 -4.95
C GLU A 149 4.40 -10.22 -4.15
N HIS A 150 4.78 -11.50 -3.98
CA HIS A 150 6.06 -11.88 -3.35
C HIS A 150 7.27 -11.21 -4.00
N LEU A 151 7.42 -11.31 -5.32
CA LEU A 151 8.58 -10.75 -6.03
C LEU A 151 8.65 -9.22 -5.91
N VAL A 152 7.51 -8.54 -6.08
CA VAL A 152 7.49 -7.08 -6.04
C VAL A 152 7.65 -6.58 -4.60
N SER A 153 7.03 -7.21 -3.61
CA SER A 153 7.16 -6.81 -2.22
C SER A 153 8.58 -6.97 -1.70
N GLU A 154 9.22 -8.12 -1.95
CA GLU A 154 10.59 -8.35 -1.52
C GLU A 154 11.59 -7.50 -2.32
N GLY A 155 11.32 -7.23 -3.60
CA GLY A 155 12.10 -6.28 -4.39
C GLY A 155 12.04 -4.85 -3.83
N MET A 156 10.85 -4.40 -3.43
CA MET A 156 10.66 -3.09 -2.78
C MET A 156 11.42 -3.01 -1.45
N HIS A 157 11.34 -4.08 -0.64
CA HIS A 157 12.10 -4.16 0.61
C HIS A 157 13.62 -4.09 0.37
N ALA A 158 14.14 -4.86 -0.58
CA ALA A 158 15.55 -4.85 -0.94
C ALA A 158 16.03 -3.48 -1.48
N LEU A 159 15.13 -2.70 -2.08
CA LEU A 159 15.38 -1.31 -2.51
C LEU A 159 15.24 -0.29 -1.37
N GLY A 160 14.98 -0.73 -0.13
CA GLY A 160 14.82 0.12 1.04
C GLY A 160 13.47 0.84 1.12
N VAL A 161 12.47 0.38 0.37
CA VAL A 161 11.12 0.95 0.42
C VAL A 161 10.29 0.26 1.49
N PRO A 162 9.67 1.00 2.43
CA PRO A 162 8.73 0.42 3.39
C PRO A 162 7.60 -0.34 2.68
N THR A 163 7.41 -1.60 3.05
CA THR A 163 6.47 -2.50 2.39
C THR A 163 6.09 -3.67 3.28
N THR A 164 4.85 -4.16 3.11
CA THR A 164 4.47 -5.48 3.60
C THR A 164 5.37 -6.55 2.98
N ARG A 165 5.78 -7.52 3.78
CA ARG A 165 6.69 -8.59 3.39
C ARG A 165 5.94 -9.88 3.05
N SER A 166 6.55 -10.74 2.25
CA SER A 166 6.01 -12.04 1.87
C SER A 166 6.77 -13.16 2.57
N LEU A 167 6.13 -13.83 3.52
CA LEU A 167 6.69 -14.97 4.26
C LEU A 167 6.64 -16.25 3.43
N ALA A 168 5.48 -16.56 2.85
CA ALA A 168 5.32 -17.77 2.04
C ALA A 168 4.28 -17.61 0.94
N VAL A 169 4.45 -18.38 -0.13
CA VAL A 169 3.43 -18.61 -1.15
C VAL A 169 3.14 -20.10 -1.21
N VAL A 170 1.87 -20.47 -1.08
CA VAL A 170 1.40 -21.86 -1.06
C VAL A 170 0.41 -22.07 -2.20
N ALA A 171 0.61 -23.09 -3.01
CA ALA A 171 -0.40 -23.56 -3.96
C ALA A 171 -1.44 -24.37 -3.19
N THR A 172 -2.73 -24.10 -3.38
CA THR A 172 -3.77 -24.66 -2.50
C THR A 172 -4.33 -26.01 -2.99
N GLY A 173 -3.99 -26.41 -4.22
CA GLY A 173 -4.63 -27.56 -4.91
C GLY A 173 -6.02 -27.26 -5.48
N ARG A 174 -6.57 -26.07 -5.21
CA ARG A 174 -7.90 -25.66 -5.68
C ARG A 174 -7.81 -25.00 -7.06
N PRO A 175 -8.59 -25.41 -8.07
CA PRO A 175 -8.74 -24.63 -9.30
C PRO A 175 -9.58 -23.36 -9.03
N VAL A 176 -9.18 -22.23 -9.62
CA VAL A 176 -9.86 -20.94 -9.47
C VAL A 176 -10.26 -20.41 -10.85
N GLN A 177 -11.53 -20.05 -11.01
CA GLN A 177 -12.06 -19.53 -12.28
C GLN A 177 -11.79 -18.02 -12.39
N ARG A 178 -11.05 -17.60 -13.41
CA ARG A 178 -10.91 -16.21 -13.87
C ARG A 178 -11.30 -16.16 -15.35
N ASP A 179 -10.53 -15.46 -16.18
CA ASP A 179 -10.65 -15.55 -17.65
C ASP A 179 -10.36 -16.98 -18.14
N ALA A 180 -9.51 -17.70 -17.40
CA ALA A 180 -9.27 -19.14 -17.54
C ALA A 180 -9.30 -19.83 -16.17
N VAL A 181 -9.33 -21.17 -16.16
CA VAL A 181 -9.10 -21.95 -14.94
C VAL A 181 -7.62 -21.90 -14.61
N GLU A 182 -7.29 -21.39 -13.42
CA GLU A 182 -5.93 -21.20 -12.95
C GLU A 182 -5.69 -21.91 -11.60
N PRO A 183 -4.45 -22.29 -11.28
CA PRO A 183 -4.12 -22.87 -9.99
C PRO A 183 -4.33 -21.84 -8.87
N GLY A 184 -5.03 -22.24 -7.81
CA GLY A 184 -5.20 -21.45 -6.61
C GLY A 184 -3.90 -21.27 -5.84
N GLY A 185 -3.73 -20.09 -5.26
CA GLY A 185 -2.60 -19.75 -4.43
C GLY A 185 -3.02 -18.94 -3.20
N LEU A 186 -2.16 -18.96 -2.20
CA LEU A 186 -2.30 -18.24 -0.95
C LEU A 186 -0.95 -17.60 -0.62
N LEU A 187 -1.00 -16.36 -0.14
CA LEU A 187 0.16 -15.59 0.32
C LEU A 187 0.06 -15.38 1.83
N ALA A 188 1.06 -15.84 2.57
CA ALA A 188 1.27 -15.45 3.96
C ALA A 188 2.05 -14.12 3.97
N ARG A 189 1.35 -13.03 4.24
CA ARG A 189 1.86 -11.66 4.25
C ARG A 189 2.16 -11.22 5.68
N VAL A 190 3.25 -10.50 5.84
CA VAL A 190 3.70 -9.93 7.11
C VAL A 190 3.74 -8.42 7.00
N ALA A 191 3.24 -7.69 7.99
CA ALA A 191 3.22 -6.23 7.98
C ALA A 191 3.47 -5.67 9.38
N ALA A 192 3.95 -4.43 9.47
CA ALA A 192 3.92 -3.73 10.75
C ALA A 192 2.49 -3.64 11.26
N SER A 193 1.50 -3.31 10.40
CA SER A 193 0.07 -3.56 10.65
C SER A 193 -0.73 -3.53 9.36
N HIS A 194 -1.93 -4.10 9.40
CA HIS A 194 -2.93 -3.97 8.33
C HIS A 194 -3.94 -2.84 8.59
N LEU A 195 -3.65 -1.94 9.53
CA LEU A 195 -4.45 -0.73 9.74
C LEU A 195 -4.31 0.19 8.53
N ARG A 196 -5.44 0.73 8.07
CA ARG A 196 -5.51 1.56 6.86
C ARG A 196 -6.30 2.82 7.16
N VAL A 197 -6.19 3.83 6.30
CA VAL A 197 -7.10 4.98 6.32
C VAL A 197 -8.56 4.51 6.26
N GLY A 198 -8.82 3.46 5.49
CA GLY A 198 -10.13 2.78 5.43
C GLY A 198 -10.65 2.25 6.78
N SER A 199 -9.78 1.80 7.69
CA SER A 199 -10.18 1.31 9.02
C SER A 199 -10.76 2.44 9.87
N PHE A 200 -10.12 3.61 9.83
CA PHE A 200 -10.60 4.81 10.53
C PHE A 200 -11.87 5.38 9.90
N GLN A 201 -11.97 5.33 8.57
CA GLN A 201 -13.21 5.67 7.87
C GLN A 201 -14.37 4.76 8.28
N TYR A 202 -14.12 3.47 8.49
CA TYR A 202 -15.14 2.53 8.95
C TYR A 202 -15.55 2.80 10.39
N ALA A 203 -14.59 2.93 11.30
CA ALA A 203 -14.85 3.29 12.70
C ALA A 203 -15.69 4.56 12.80
N ARG A 204 -15.52 5.50 11.87
CA ARG A 204 -16.30 6.75 11.82
C ARG A 204 -17.73 6.63 11.33
N THR A 205 -18.07 5.51 10.72
CA THR A 205 -19.46 5.15 10.40
C THR A 205 -20.17 4.42 11.54
N SER A 206 -19.44 4.06 12.59
CA SER A 206 -20.01 3.45 13.80
C SER A 206 -20.78 4.47 14.63
N ASP A 207 -21.85 4.01 15.27
CA ASP A 207 -22.59 4.78 16.27
C ASP A 207 -21.84 4.87 17.62
N ASP A 208 -20.78 4.08 17.81
CA ASP A 208 -19.90 4.15 18.99
C ASP A 208 -18.71 5.10 18.75
N PRO A 209 -18.71 6.32 19.32
CA PRO A 209 -17.59 7.25 19.18
C PRO A 209 -16.31 6.76 19.89
N ALA A 210 -16.42 5.87 20.88
CA ALA A 210 -15.25 5.32 21.59
C ALA A 210 -14.44 4.37 20.70
N LEU A 211 -15.07 3.75 19.70
CA LEU A 211 -14.39 2.88 18.74
C LEU A 211 -13.27 3.58 17.99
N LEU A 212 -13.51 4.80 17.50
CA LEU A 212 -12.47 5.58 16.82
C LEU A 212 -11.29 5.85 17.74
N ARG A 213 -11.57 6.20 19.01
CA ARG A 213 -10.53 6.47 20.01
C ARG A 213 -9.69 5.23 20.28
N ARG A 214 -10.31 4.07 20.55
CA ARG A 214 -9.61 2.79 20.75
C ARG A 214 -8.76 2.40 19.54
N LEU A 215 -9.28 2.60 18.32
CA LEU A 215 -8.52 2.34 17.10
C LEU A 215 -7.30 3.26 16.98
N ALA A 216 -7.44 4.54 17.31
CA ALA A 216 -6.34 5.51 17.30
C ALA A 216 -5.31 5.20 18.40
N ASP A 217 -5.75 4.85 19.60
CA ASP A 217 -4.89 4.43 20.72
C ASP A 217 -4.10 3.16 20.36
N HIS A 218 -4.75 2.17 19.73
CA HIS A 218 -4.07 0.97 19.22
C HIS A 218 -3.05 1.31 18.13
N ALA A 219 -3.37 2.21 17.20
CA ALA A 219 -2.42 2.67 16.18
C ALA A 219 -1.22 3.42 16.79
N ILE A 220 -1.44 4.24 17.82
CA ILE A 220 -0.38 4.93 18.56
C ILE A 220 0.52 3.92 19.26
N ALA A 221 -0.05 2.99 20.03
CA ALA A 221 0.71 1.97 20.74
C ALA A 221 1.61 1.17 19.78
N ARG A 222 1.11 0.90 18.58
CA ARG A 222 1.80 0.08 17.59
C ARG A 222 2.84 0.80 16.75
N HIS A 223 2.62 2.07 16.42
CA HIS A 223 3.44 2.78 15.44
C HIS A 223 4.15 4.00 15.99
N GLN A 224 3.63 4.60 17.06
CA GLN A 224 4.12 5.84 17.64
C GLN A 224 4.00 5.83 19.18
N PRO A 225 4.54 4.83 19.90
CA PRO A 225 4.27 4.65 21.33
C PRO A 225 4.72 5.85 22.18
N HIS A 226 5.73 6.60 21.73
CA HIS A 226 6.20 7.82 22.37
C HIS A 226 5.18 8.98 22.37
N LEU A 227 4.11 8.90 21.56
CA LEU A 227 3.03 9.87 21.58
C LEU A 227 2.04 9.61 22.72
N ALA A 228 2.03 8.41 23.30
CA ALA A 228 1.14 8.09 24.41
C ALA A 228 1.41 9.04 25.59
N GLY A 229 0.35 9.66 26.12
CA GLY A 229 0.44 10.61 27.24
C GLY A 229 0.94 12.01 26.87
N THR A 230 1.26 12.29 25.60
CA THR A 230 1.51 13.67 25.14
C THR A 230 0.22 14.49 25.11
N PRO A 231 0.28 15.84 25.06
CA PRO A 231 -0.93 16.68 25.02
C PRO A 231 -1.80 16.50 23.77
N GLU A 232 -1.20 16.17 22.62
CA GLU A 232 -1.91 16.05 21.34
C GLU A 232 -1.57 14.72 20.63
N PRO A 233 -1.87 13.55 21.23
CA PRO A 233 -1.39 12.27 20.74
C PRO A 233 -1.94 11.92 19.35
N TYR A 234 -3.20 12.29 19.08
CA TYR A 234 -3.86 12.03 17.79
C TYR A 234 -3.41 12.98 16.68
N ALA A 235 -3.11 14.24 17.01
CA ALA A 235 -2.49 15.16 16.07
C ALA A 235 -1.07 14.69 15.73
N GLY A 236 -0.32 14.20 16.72
CA GLY A 236 0.97 13.55 16.53
C GLY A 236 0.89 12.32 15.63
N LEU A 237 -0.10 11.44 15.85
CA LEU A 237 -0.35 10.27 15.00
C LEU A 237 -0.60 10.71 13.55
N TYR A 238 -1.49 11.70 13.36
CA TYR A 238 -1.80 12.21 12.02
C TYR A 238 -0.56 12.76 11.32
N GLY A 239 0.22 13.62 12.00
CA GLY A 239 1.47 14.16 11.46
C GLY A 239 2.49 13.07 11.10
N ALA A 240 2.63 12.04 11.94
CA ALA A 240 3.52 10.92 11.67
C ALA A 240 3.12 10.12 10.41
N VAL A 241 1.82 9.89 10.22
CA VAL A 241 1.28 9.22 9.02
C VAL A 241 1.47 10.08 7.78
N VAL A 242 1.23 11.40 7.86
CA VAL A 242 1.50 12.34 6.77
C VAL A 242 2.95 12.24 6.31
N ALA A 243 3.89 12.25 7.26
CA ALA A 243 5.32 12.20 6.97
C ALA A 243 5.78 10.85 6.43
N ALA A 244 5.27 9.74 6.98
CA ALA A 244 5.56 8.41 6.47
C ALA A 244 5.10 8.25 5.01
N GLN A 245 3.90 8.73 4.70
CA GLN A 245 3.30 8.63 3.37
C GLN A 245 3.97 9.56 2.36
N ALA A 246 4.38 10.76 2.76
CA ALA A 246 5.18 11.66 1.93
C ALA A 246 6.50 11.02 1.49
N ARG A 247 7.23 10.39 2.44
CA ARG A 247 8.48 9.66 2.16
C ARG A 247 8.27 8.45 1.27
N LEU A 248 7.24 7.64 1.57
CA LEU A 248 6.90 6.44 0.80
C LEU A 248 6.62 6.77 -0.67
N VAL A 249 5.76 7.75 -0.92
CA VAL A 249 5.37 8.12 -2.28
C VAL A 249 6.52 8.79 -3.03
N ALA A 250 7.38 9.55 -2.34
CA ALA A 250 8.61 10.06 -2.94
C ALA A 250 9.51 8.91 -3.43
N GLN A 251 9.69 7.85 -2.63
CA GLN A 251 10.46 6.67 -3.03
C GLN A 251 9.82 5.94 -4.23
N TRP A 252 8.49 5.81 -4.28
CA TRP A 252 7.81 5.23 -5.43
C TRP A 252 8.09 6.01 -6.71
N VAL A 253 7.91 7.34 -6.69
CA VAL A 253 8.16 8.20 -7.84
C VAL A 253 9.63 8.14 -8.26
N LEU A 254 10.56 8.15 -7.30
CA LEU A 254 11.99 8.01 -7.57
C LEU A 254 12.31 6.70 -8.30
N LEU A 255 11.68 5.60 -7.91
CA LEU A 255 11.87 4.28 -8.54
C LEU A 255 11.08 4.11 -9.84
N GLY A 256 10.23 5.07 -10.22
CA GLY A 256 9.31 4.91 -11.33
C GLY A 256 8.23 3.85 -11.06
N PHE A 257 7.92 3.60 -9.79
CA PHE A 257 6.90 2.64 -9.37
C PHE A 257 5.50 3.28 -9.39
N VAL A 258 4.60 2.65 -10.14
CA VAL A 258 3.17 2.97 -10.17
C VAL A 258 2.42 1.90 -9.38
N HIS A 259 1.74 2.29 -8.31
CA HIS A 259 0.94 1.39 -7.49
C HIS A 259 -0.34 0.94 -8.20
N GLY A 260 -0.96 1.83 -8.98
CA GLY A 260 -2.11 1.54 -9.83
C GLY A 260 -3.49 1.52 -9.13
N VAL A 261 -3.56 1.43 -7.79
CA VAL A 261 -4.83 1.45 -7.03
C VAL A 261 -4.63 2.11 -5.66
N MET A 262 -4.41 3.42 -5.62
CA MET A 262 -4.18 4.18 -4.37
C MET A 262 -5.51 4.61 -3.72
N ASN A 263 -6.43 3.66 -3.52
CA ASN A 263 -7.64 3.90 -2.73
C ASN A 263 -7.27 4.09 -1.25
N THR A 264 -8.14 4.70 -0.44
CA THR A 264 -7.85 4.88 1.00
C THR A 264 -7.83 3.56 1.78
N ASP A 265 -8.48 2.51 1.29
CA ASP A 265 -8.35 1.14 1.79
C ASP A 265 -7.03 0.45 1.42
N ASN A 266 -6.17 1.08 0.62
CA ASN A 266 -4.81 0.60 0.32
C ASN A 266 -3.72 1.54 0.87
N MET A 267 -4.08 2.45 1.77
CA MET A 267 -3.14 3.36 2.43
C MET A 267 -2.98 2.96 3.88
N THR A 268 -1.85 2.30 4.18
CA THR A 268 -1.53 1.83 5.53
C THR A 268 -1.23 2.98 6.49
N ILE A 269 -1.55 2.79 7.76
CA ILE A 269 -1.16 3.73 8.81
C ILE A 269 0.34 3.62 9.12
N SER A 270 0.92 2.42 8.95
CA SER A 270 2.36 2.19 9.11
C SER A 270 3.24 2.92 8.10
N GLY A 271 2.69 3.35 6.96
CA GLY A 271 3.48 3.90 5.86
C GLY A 271 4.21 2.84 5.04
N GLU A 272 3.69 1.61 5.02
CA GLU A 272 4.16 0.51 4.18
C GLU A 272 3.35 0.43 2.86
N THR A 273 4.04 0.11 1.76
CA THR A 273 3.38 -0.33 0.51
C THR A 273 2.58 -1.61 0.76
N ILE A 274 1.33 -1.69 0.27
CA ILE A 274 0.45 -2.85 0.44
C ILE A 274 -0.34 -3.13 -0.84
N ASP A 275 -0.85 -4.36 -0.99
CA ASP A 275 -1.80 -4.75 -2.03
C ASP A 275 -1.31 -4.50 -3.48
N TYR A 276 -0.28 -5.28 -3.82
CA TYR A 276 0.36 -5.35 -5.14
C TYR A 276 -0.52 -5.96 -6.24
N GLY A 277 -1.62 -5.28 -6.58
CA GLY A 277 -2.49 -5.62 -7.71
C GLY A 277 -1.87 -5.23 -9.06
N PRO A 278 -2.44 -4.27 -9.80
CA PRO A 278 -1.92 -3.84 -11.10
C PRO A 278 -0.81 -2.78 -10.98
N CYS A 279 0.17 -3.00 -10.08
CA CYS A 279 1.32 -2.12 -9.96
C CYS A 279 2.37 -2.43 -11.05
N ALA A 280 3.35 -1.55 -11.28
CA ALA A 280 4.53 -1.87 -12.10
C ALA A 280 5.58 -0.78 -11.97
N PHE A 281 6.80 -1.07 -12.42
CA PHE A 281 7.83 -0.07 -12.65
C PHE A 281 7.77 0.38 -14.10
N VAL A 282 8.00 1.66 -14.37
CA VAL A 282 8.09 2.18 -15.74
C VAL A 282 9.43 1.78 -16.36
N ASP A 283 9.40 1.30 -17.61
CA ASP A 283 10.61 1.04 -18.39
C ASP A 283 11.18 2.34 -18.98
N ALA A 284 10.29 3.15 -19.57
CA ALA A 284 10.57 4.49 -20.05
C ALA A 284 9.85 5.49 -19.16
N TYR A 285 10.54 6.58 -18.79
CA TYR A 285 9.93 7.59 -17.95
C TYR A 285 8.74 8.26 -18.67
N ASP A 286 7.55 8.05 -18.11
CA ASP A 286 6.32 8.71 -18.52
C ASP A 286 5.51 9.07 -17.26
N PRO A 287 5.33 10.36 -16.93
CA PRO A 287 4.52 10.77 -15.78
C PRO A 287 3.04 10.38 -15.95
N GLY A 288 2.58 10.12 -17.18
CA GLY A 288 1.25 9.64 -17.49
C GLY A 288 1.08 8.12 -17.43
N ALA A 289 2.12 7.35 -17.06
CA ALA A 289 2.08 5.90 -17.05
C ALA A 289 1.02 5.34 -16.07
N VAL A 290 0.18 4.43 -16.56
CA VAL A 290 -0.89 3.74 -15.83
C VAL A 290 -0.87 2.26 -16.20
N PHE A 291 -1.03 1.37 -15.21
CA PHE A 291 -1.01 -0.09 -15.42
C PHE A 291 -2.30 -0.80 -15.00
N SER A 292 -3.19 -0.09 -14.29
CA SER A 292 -4.50 -0.61 -13.92
C SER A 292 -5.45 -0.50 -15.09
N SER A 293 -6.01 -1.65 -15.54
CA SER A 293 -6.97 -1.70 -16.65
C SER A 293 -8.26 -0.92 -16.37
N ILE A 294 -8.58 -0.70 -15.09
CA ILE A 294 -9.76 0.06 -14.65
C ILE A 294 -9.46 1.55 -14.45
N ASP A 295 -8.20 1.98 -14.45
CA ASP A 295 -7.82 3.40 -14.30
C ASP A 295 -7.77 4.13 -15.65
N THR A 296 -8.91 4.15 -16.35
CA THR A 296 -9.04 4.78 -17.68
C THR A 296 -8.86 6.31 -17.65
N GLY A 297 -9.02 6.92 -16.47
CA GLY A 297 -8.84 8.37 -16.24
C GLY A 297 -7.43 8.76 -15.81
N GLY A 298 -6.53 7.81 -15.57
CA GLY A 298 -5.18 8.04 -15.08
C GLY A 298 -5.13 8.68 -13.70
N ARG A 299 -6.11 8.40 -12.83
CA ARG A 299 -6.16 8.91 -11.46
C ARG A 299 -4.89 8.51 -10.70
N TYR A 300 -4.40 7.30 -10.92
CA TYR A 300 -3.25 6.72 -10.23
C TYR A 300 -2.01 6.64 -11.12
N ALA A 301 -1.92 7.50 -12.14
CA ALA A 301 -0.71 7.64 -12.96
C ALA A 301 0.52 8.01 -12.11
N LEU A 302 1.72 7.68 -12.60
CA LEU A 302 3.00 7.94 -11.91
C LEU A 302 3.10 9.36 -11.33
N GLY A 303 2.83 10.38 -12.14
CA GLY A 303 2.91 11.78 -11.74
C GLY A 303 1.79 12.25 -10.81
N ASN A 304 0.69 11.50 -10.72
CA ASN A 304 -0.47 11.83 -9.89
C ASN A 304 -0.40 11.24 -8.48
N GLN A 305 0.48 10.25 -8.23
CA GLN A 305 0.57 9.57 -6.93
C GLN A 305 0.77 10.53 -5.74
N PRO A 306 1.61 11.59 -5.81
CA PRO A 306 1.76 12.55 -4.70
C PRO A 306 0.45 13.30 -4.36
N ALA A 307 -0.25 13.79 -5.39
CA ALA A 307 -1.51 14.51 -5.19
C ALA A 307 -2.61 13.59 -4.66
N VAL A 308 -2.65 12.34 -5.13
CA VAL A 308 -3.59 11.33 -4.62
C VAL A 308 -3.30 10.97 -3.17
N ALA A 309 -2.03 10.82 -2.79
CA ALA A 309 -1.66 10.55 -1.41
C ALA A 309 -2.08 11.69 -0.47
N GLN A 310 -1.85 12.95 -0.87
CA GLN A 310 -2.34 14.11 -0.12
C GLN A 310 -3.88 14.10 -0.01
N TRP A 311 -4.59 13.75 -1.08
CA TRP A 311 -6.05 13.63 -1.06
C TRP A 311 -6.53 12.52 -0.11
N ASN A 312 -5.84 11.37 -0.07
CA ASN A 312 -6.16 10.28 0.85
C ASN A 312 -5.90 10.70 2.32
N LEU A 313 -4.81 11.44 2.59
CA LEU A 313 -4.50 12.00 3.91
C LEU A 313 -5.54 13.04 4.35
N ALA A 314 -6.14 13.78 3.42
CA ALA A 314 -7.28 14.65 3.73
C ALA A 314 -8.51 13.83 4.18
N ARG A 315 -8.79 12.70 3.53
CA ARG A 315 -9.87 11.78 3.96
C ARG A 315 -9.56 11.12 5.31
N PHE A 316 -8.28 10.91 5.63
CA PHE A 316 -7.87 10.42 6.95
C PHE A 316 -8.09 11.49 8.04
N ALA A 317 -7.70 12.74 7.77
CA ALA A 317 -7.97 13.87 8.65
C ALA A 317 -9.46 14.01 8.99
N GLU A 318 -10.33 13.93 7.99
CA GLU A 318 -11.79 13.97 8.17
C GLU A 318 -12.31 12.90 9.14
N ALA A 319 -11.73 11.69 9.06
CA ALA A 319 -12.05 10.62 10.00
C ALA A 319 -11.59 10.97 11.42
N LEU A 320 -10.41 11.58 11.58
CA LEU A 320 -9.84 11.90 12.88
C LEU A 320 -10.39 13.16 13.56
N LEU A 321 -11.14 14.03 12.86
CA LEU A 321 -11.57 15.33 13.40
C LEU A 321 -12.10 15.29 14.86
N PRO A 322 -12.98 14.34 15.27
CA PRO A 322 -13.49 14.32 16.64
C PRO A 322 -12.44 14.03 17.72
N LEU A 323 -11.26 13.54 17.34
CA LEU A 323 -10.15 13.29 18.25
C LEU A 323 -9.14 14.45 18.29
N LEU A 324 -9.20 15.39 17.33
CA LEU A 324 -8.24 16.48 17.26
C LEU A 324 -8.63 17.66 18.15
N ASP A 325 -9.92 17.98 18.21
CA ASP A 325 -10.50 19.01 19.09
C ASP A 325 -12.01 18.78 19.19
N ASP A 326 -12.61 19.13 20.34
CA ASP A 326 -14.06 19.11 20.53
C ASP A 326 -14.76 20.17 19.65
N ASP A 327 -14.08 21.28 19.38
CA ASP A 327 -14.54 22.29 18.42
C ASP A 327 -14.14 21.90 17.00
N GLN A 328 -15.15 21.74 16.16
CA GLN A 328 -14.96 21.29 14.79
C GLN A 328 -14.11 22.26 13.94
N GLU A 329 -14.20 23.58 14.15
CA GLU A 329 -13.42 24.54 13.37
C GLU A 329 -11.93 24.48 13.76
N ARG A 330 -11.63 24.35 15.05
CA ARG A 330 -10.26 24.13 15.54
C ARG A 330 -9.69 22.80 15.07
N ALA A 331 -10.47 21.71 15.13
CA ALA A 331 -10.05 20.40 14.61
C ALA A 331 -9.71 20.46 13.11
N ILE A 332 -10.54 21.16 12.32
CA ILE A 332 -10.30 21.37 10.88
C ILE A 332 -9.04 22.21 10.65
N ALA A 333 -8.85 23.28 11.42
CA ALA A 333 -7.66 24.13 11.31
C ALA A 333 -6.39 23.32 11.61
N ARG A 334 -6.40 22.53 12.70
CA ARG A 334 -5.28 21.67 13.11
C ARG A 334 -4.97 20.60 12.06
N ALA A 335 -5.99 19.93 11.54
CA ALA A 335 -5.83 18.95 10.46
C ALA A 335 -5.27 19.59 9.18
N THR A 336 -5.72 20.80 8.82
CA THR A 336 -5.27 21.52 7.63
C THR A 336 -3.81 21.93 7.76
N GLU A 337 -3.41 22.43 8.93
CA GLU A 337 -2.02 22.78 9.25
C GLU A 337 -1.09 21.57 9.04
N LEU A 338 -1.43 20.43 9.65
CA LEU A 338 -0.64 19.21 9.55
C LEU A 338 -0.62 18.65 8.12
N LEU A 339 -1.75 18.62 7.42
CA LEU A 339 -1.80 18.21 6.01
C LEU A 339 -0.97 19.14 5.11
N GLY A 340 -0.89 20.43 5.46
CA GLY A 340 -0.10 21.44 4.75
C GLY A 340 1.40 21.18 4.76
N THR A 341 1.89 20.31 5.66
CA THR A 341 3.31 19.90 5.70
C THR A 341 3.67 18.90 4.59
N PHE A 342 2.71 18.12 4.10
CA PHE A 342 2.93 17.04 3.13
C PHE A 342 3.74 17.47 1.89
N PRO A 343 3.42 18.59 1.19
CA PRO A 343 4.17 18.97 -0.01
C PRO A 343 5.65 19.24 0.29
N GLY A 344 5.94 19.88 1.43
CA GLY A 344 7.30 20.16 1.86
C GLY A 344 8.09 18.88 2.17
N GLU A 345 7.49 17.96 2.91
CA GLU A 345 8.11 16.67 3.25
C GLU A 345 8.33 15.79 2.02
N TYR A 346 7.35 15.73 1.12
CA TYR A 346 7.45 14.99 -0.14
C TYR A 346 8.58 15.55 -1.01
N VAL A 347 8.61 16.88 -1.22
CA VAL A 347 9.66 17.52 -2.03
C VAL A 347 11.04 17.32 -1.41
N ALA A 348 11.16 17.43 -0.08
CA ALA A 348 12.42 17.20 0.61
C ALA A 348 12.91 15.75 0.44
N ALA A 349 12.02 14.76 0.63
CA ALA A 349 12.34 13.34 0.45
C ALA A 349 12.72 13.01 -1.00
N TRP A 350 11.93 13.49 -1.96
CA TRP A 350 12.19 13.30 -3.39
C TRP A 350 13.51 13.95 -3.81
N ALA A 351 13.75 15.21 -3.44
CA ALA A 351 14.97 15.92 -3.79
C ALA A 351 16.21 15.27 -3.16
N SER A 352 16.10 14.77 -1.92
CA SER A 352 17.16 14.00 -1.27
C SER A 352 17.49 12.73 -2.06
N GLY A 353 16.47 11.95 -2.42
CA GLY A 353 16.65 10.73 -3.20
C GLY A 353 17.20 11.00 -4.61
N MET A 354 16.77 12.06 -5.29
CA MET A 354 17.33 12.47 -6.58
C MET A 354 18.79 12.86 -6.46
N ARG A 355 19.18 13.65 -5.44
CA ARG A 355 20.58 13.98 -5.20
C ARG A 355 21.41 12.73 -4.98
N ALA A 356 20.93 11.76 -4.20
CA ALA A 356 21.62 10.49 -3.99
C ALA A 356 21.79 9.73 -5.32
N LYS A 357 20.74 9.61 -6.14
CA LYS A 357 20.79 8.95 -7.46
C LYS A 357 21.76 9.61 -8.43
N LEU A 358 21.93 10.93 -8.35
CA LEU A 358 22.85 11.71 -9.18
C LEU A 358 24.27 11.80 -8.60
N GLY A 359 24.55 11.20 -7.44
CA GLY A 359 25.85 11.28 -6.78
C GLY A 359 26.15 12.66 -6.15
N LEU A 360 25.14 13.46 -5.86
CA LEU A 360 25.24 14.82 -5.28
C LEU A 360 25.10 14.83 -3.75
N ALA A 361 25.08 13.65 -3.11
CA ALA A 361 25.03 13.52 -1.66
C ALA A 361 26.38 13.98 -1.06
N GLY A 362 26.47 15.25 -0.65
CA GLY A 362 27.68 15.84 -0.05
C GLY A 362 28.04 17.24 -0.56
N ALA A 363 27.40 17.73 -1.64
CA ALA A 363 27.65 19.08 -2.18
C ALA A 363 26.92 20.20 -1.39
N GLY A 364 26.75 20.03 -0.07
CA GLY A 364 26.02 20.94 0.83
C GLY A 364 26.93 21.83 1.69
N GLY A 365 28.18 22.05 1.28
CA GLY A 365 29.12 22.90 2.00
C GLY A 365 30.22 23.42 1.08
N GLY A 366 29.91 24.42 0.24
CA GLY A 366 30.88 25.01 -0.67
C GLY A 366 30.41 26.35 -1.23
N ARG A 367 30.70 27.41 -0.47
CA ARG A 367 30.79 28.85 -0.85
C ARG A 367 29.96 29.32 -2.04
N ALA A 368 28.97 30.16 -1.74
CA ALA A 368 28.75 31.35 -2.54
C ALA A 368 30.02 32.21 -2.49
N ASP A 369 30.76 32.30 -3.58
CA ASP A 369 31.69 33.41 -3.78
C ASP A 369 31.58 33.97 -5.19
N ARG A 370 31.62 35.30 -5.26
CA ARG A 370 31.42 36.11 -6.45
C ARG A 370 32.76 36.27 -7.17
N ARG A 371 32.70 36.14 -8.50
CA ARG A 371 33.57 36.77 -9.53
C ARG A 371 35.06 36.37 -9.58
N GLY A 372 35.51 36.04 -10.80
CA GLY A 372 36.71 36.68 -11.37
C GLY A 372 37.87 35.77 -11.77
N ASP A 373 37.92 35.49 -13.07
CA ASP A 373 39.12 35.41 -13.93
C ASP A 373 40.01 34.16 -13.98
N ALA A 374 40.55 33.99 -15.20
CA ALA A 374 41.12 32.83 -15.86
C ALA A 374 42.56 32.47 -15.47
N GLY A 375 42.98 31.24 -15.80
CA GLY A 375 44.40 30.87 -15.85
C GLY A 375 44.66 29.36 -15.92
N ALA A 376 45.21 28.91 -17.04
CA ALA A 376 45.41 27.51 -17.44
C ALA A 376 46.44 26.67 -16.63
N GLY A 377 46.28 25.34 -16.67
CA GLY A 377 47.41 24.43 -16.99
C GLY A 377 47.62 23.13 -16.18
N ARG A 378 47.41 21.98 -16.86
CA ARG A 378 48.07 20.64 -16.75
C ARG A 378 47.83 19.82 -15.47
N GLY A 379 47.13 18.67 -15.49
CA GLY A 379 47.57 17.33 -15.93
C GLY A 379 47.91 16.46 -14.69
N VAL A 380 47.23 15.35 -14.36
CA VAL A 380 47.52 13.96 -14.80
C VAL A 380 46.34 13.03 -14.41
N ALA A 381 46.22 11.95 -15.18
CA ALA A 381 45.19 10.93 -15.32
C ALA A 381 44.78 10.09 -14.10
N GLY A 382 43.54 9.56 -14.18
CA GLY A 382 43.28 8.14 -13.90
C GLY A 382 41.98 7.82 -13.17
N HIS A 383 40.81 7.83 -13.83
CA HIS A 383 39.58 7.18 -13.32
C HIS A 383 38.72 6.58 -14.46
N PRO A 384 37.99 5.49 -14.18
CA PRO A 384 37.43 4.59 -15.20
C PRO A 384 36.19 5.19 -15.89
N ARG A 385 36.08 4.91 -17.19
CA ARG A 385 34.98 5.33 -18.06
C ARG A 385 33.70 4.57 -17.70
N VAL A 386 32.78 5.20 -16.99
CA VAL A 386 31.35 4.84 -17.01
C VAL A 386 30.70 5.68 -18.10
N GLY A 387 30.13 5.02 -19.11
CA GLY A 387 29.48 5.68 -20.23
C GLY A 387 28.31 6.55 -19.77
N ALA A 388 28.47 7.86 -19.86
CA ALA A 388 27.40 8.82 -19.62
C ALA A 388 26.35 8.69 -20.72
N ARG A 389 25.22 8.04 -20.41
CA ARG A 389 23.97 8.29 -21.15
C ARG A 389 23.44 9.63 -20.66
N ARG A 390 23.18 10.56 -21.58
CA ARG A 390 22.42 11.79 -21.28
C ARG A 390 21.09 11.38 -20.64
N LEU A 391 20.90 11.73 -19.38
CA LEU A 391 19.59 11.76 -18.76
C LEU A 391 19.05 13.18 -19.00
N ASP A 392 17.97 13.30 -19.76
CA ASP A 392 17.21 14.54 -19.83
C ASP A 392 16.49 14.71 -18.48
N VAL A 393 17.00 15.60 -17.64
CA VAL A 393 16.39 15.96 -16.36
C VAL A 393 15.31 17.00 -16.63
N VAL A 394 14.04 16.58 -16.61
CA VAL A 394 12.90 17.50 -16.64
C VAL A 394 12.53 17.84 -15.20
N VAL A 395 12.74 19.11 -14.82
CA VAL A 395 12.27 19.68 -13.55
C VAL A 395 10.82 20.14 -13.74
N PRO A 396 9.84 19.69 -12.94
CA PRO A 396 8.47 20.18 -13.05
C PRO A 396 8.39 21.64 -12.56
N GLY A 397 8.04 22.57 -13.46
CA GLY A 397 7.78 23.97 -13.12
C GLY A 397 6.33 24.20 -12.71
N ALA A 398 6.13 24.96 -11.63
CA ALA A 398 4.82 25.49 -11.23
C ALA A 398 4.44 26.67 -12.15
N GLY A 399 3.41 26.51 -12.98
CA GLY A 399 2.93 27.55 -13.90
C GLY A 399 1.49 27.95 -13.62
N GLY A 400 1.28 29.16 -13.08
CA GLY A 400 -0.03 29.79 -12.91
C GLY A 400 -0.46 30.59 -14.15
N GLY A 401 -1.73 30.48 -14.53
CA GLY A 401 -2.36 31.29 -15.58
C GLY A 401 -3.83 31.54 -15.27
N ARG A 402 -4.26 32.81 -15.32
CA ARG A 402 -5.64 33.27 -15.02
C ARG A 402 -6.64 32.77 -16.07
N ALA A 403 -7.84 32.37 -15.64
CA ALA A 403 -8.96 32.04 -16.52
C ALA A 403 -10.31 32.59 -15.99
N ARG A 404 -11.20 32.98 -16.91
CA ARG A 404 -12.61 33.32 -16.69
C ARG A 404 -13.53 32.10 -16.89
N GLN A 405 -14.71 32.13 -16.26
CA GLN A 405 -15.73 31.07 -16.12
C GLN A 405 -16.51 30.74 -17.41
N PRO A 406 -17.13 29.54 -17.49
CA PRO A 406 -18.59 29.38 -17.26
C PRO A 406 -18.90 28.11 -16.41
N GLY A 407 -19.94 28.01 -15.57
CA GLY A 407 -21.39 28.00 -15.84
C GLY A 407 -21.93 26.63 -15.36
N ALA A 408 -22.66 26.59 -14.25
CA ALA A 408 -23.17 25.37 -13.59
C ALA A 408 -24.65 25.14 -13.92
N ASP A 409 -25.10 23.88 -13.92
CA ASP A 409 -26.51 23.52 -13.83
C ASP A 409 -26.73 22.33 -12.85
N PRO A 410 -27.78 22.32 -11.99
CA PRO A 410 -27.91 21.42 -10.84
C PRO A 410 -29.08 20.41 -10.90
N GLY A 411 -29.05 19.41 -10.01
CA GLY A 411 -30.21 18.58 -9.59
C GLY A 411 -29.73 17.32 -8.84
N ASP A 412 -29.71 17.26 -7.49
CA ASP A 412 -30.79 16.99 -6.49
C ASP A 412 -30.63 15.54 -5.95
N GLY A 413 -30.61 15.17 -4.66
CA GLY A 413 -30.83 15.90 -3.40
C GLY A 413 -30.40 15.07 -2.14
N ALA A 414 -30.52 15.72 -0.97
CA ALA A 414 -30.54 15.22 0.43
C ALA A 414 -29.25 14.70 1.17
N ARG A 415 -28.44 15.65 1.66
CA ARG A 415 -27.80 15.88 3.01
C ARG A 415 -27.61 14.74 4.08
N PRO A 416 -26.59 14.82 4.99
CA PRO A 416 -26.21 16.01 5.76
C PRO A 416 -25.01 16.77 5.19
N ALA A 417 -25.22 18.08 5.04
CA ALA A 417 -24.23 19.04 4.65
C ALA A 417 -23.25 19.31 5.81
N ARG A 418 -22.01 19.69 5.43
CA ARG A 418 -20.90 20.20 6.27
C ARG A 418 -19.86 19.18 6.77
N ALA A 419 -19.39 18.32 5.86
CA ALA A 419 -18.03 17.76 5.88
C ALA A 419 -17.18 18.16 4.65
N GLY A 420 -17.74 18.92 3.69
CA GLY A 420 -17.12 19.18 2.39
C GLY A 420 -16.12 20.35 2.30
N ARG A 421 -15.76 21.02 3.41
CA ARG A 421 -14.87 22.20 3.34
C ARG A 421 -13.39 21.84 3.12
N LEU A 422 -12.92 20.67 3.57
CA LEU A 422 -11.54 20.25 3.37
C LEU A 422 -11.28 19.75 1.94
N ALA A 423 -12.21 18.97 1.38
CA ALA A 423 -12.16 18.50 0.00
C ALA A 423 -12.29 19.64 -1.03
N GLY A 424 -13.17 20.62 -0.76
CA GLY A 424 -13.42 21.76 -1.65
C GLY A 424 -12.27 22.75 -1.77
N ALA A 425 -11.36 22.79 -0.77
CA ALA A 425 -10.18 23.65 -0.79
C ALA A 425 -8.98 23.01 -1.52
N LEU A 426 -8.97 21.69 -1.74
CA LEU A 426 -7.78 20.95 -2.19
C LEU A 426 -8.00 20.05 -3.43
N ALA A 427 -9.17 20.07 -4.08
CA ALA A 427 -9.45 19.25 -5.26
C ALA A 427 -10.14 20.04 -6.38
N ARG A 428 -9.36 20.56 -7.34
CA ARG A 428 -9.84 20.82 -8.70
C ARG A 428 -9.07 19.96 -9.70
N PRO A 429 -9.73 19.09 -10.50
CA PRO A 429 -9.05 18.29 -11.51
C PRO A 429 -8.56 19.16 -12.68
N GLY A 430 -7.33 18.92 -13.15
CA GLY A 430 -6.75 19.56 -14.33
C GLY A 430 -7.35 19.04 -15.66
N PRO A 431 -7.25 19.80 -16.77
CA PRO A 431 -7.84 19.43 -18.05
C PRO A 431 -7.02 18.39 -18.84
N ARG A 432 -7.72 17.60 -19.68
CA ARG A 432 -7.15 16.65 -20.67
C ARG A 432 -6.55 17.38 -21.88
N PRO A 433 -5.46 16.88 -22.50
CA PRO A 433 -4.96 17.43 -23.77
C PRO A 433 -5.81 16.97 -24.97
N ARG A 434 -6.03 17.89 -25.92
CA ARG A 434 -6.65 17.60 -27.23
C ARG A 434 -5.64 16.91 -28.16
N ARG A 435 -6.14 15.99 -28.99
CA ARG A 435 -5.44 15.40 -30.15
C ARG A 435 -5.62 16.29 -31.36
N ASP A 436 -4.52 16.66 -32.01
CA ASP A 436 -4.47 17.06 -33.43
C ASP A 436 -3.45 16.15 -34.15
N GLY A 437 -3.82 15.57 -35.30
CA GLY A 437 -2.95 14.73 -36.16
C GLY A 437 -2.29 15.52 -37.30
N PRO A 438 -1.89 14.90 -38.45
CA PRO A 438 -1.18 13.63 -38.65
C PRO A 438 0.21 13.81 -39.34
N GLY A 439 1.10 12.81 -39.18
CA GLY A 439 2.11 12.43 -40.17
C GLY A 439 3.57 12.87 -39.94
N GLN A 440 4.48 11.91 -39.67
CA GLN A 440 5.46 11.39 -40.65
C GLN A 440 6.37 10.31 -40.00
N PRO A 441 6.94 9.37 -40.79
CA PRO A 441 7.44 8.09 -40.30
C PRO A 441 8.95 8.12 -39.99
N CYS A 442 9.35 7.54 -38.87
CA CYS A 442 10.77 7.26 -38.59
C CYS A 442 11.01 5.78 -38.24
N LEU A 443 11.64 5.11 -39.20
CA LEU A 443 12.70 4.10 -39.13
C LEU A 443 12.79 3.23 -37.85
N ARG A 444 12.48 1.94 -38.04
CA ARG A 444 12.83 0.82 -37.15
C ARG A 444 14.35 0.59 -37.08
N PRO A 445 14.84 0.12 -35.93
CA PRO A 445 15.82 -0.97 -35.93
C PRO A 445 15.41 -2.16 -35.04
N ALA A 446 15.55 -3.36 -35.64
CA ALA A 446 15.77 -4.71 -35.10
C ALA A 446 15.06 -5.20 -33.81
N GLU A 447 14.24 -6.26 -33.97
CA GLU A 447 13.67 -7.10 -32.89
C GLU A 447 14.74 -7.95 -32.16
N PRO A 448 14.50 -8.27 -30.87
CA PRO A 448 14.73 -9.64 -30.39
C PRO A 448 13.62 -10.14 -29.43
N PRO A 449 13.64 -11.42 -29.05
CA PRO A 449 13.08 -12.58 -29.74
C PRO A 449 11.58 -12.81 -29.41
N ARG A 450 10.84 -13.38 -30.39
CA ARG A 450 9.43 -13.76 -30.25
C ARG A 450 9.26 -15.09 -29.50
N ARG A 451 8.18 -15.17 -28.70
CA ARG A 451 7.63 -16.41 -28.16
C ARG A 451 7.35 -17.40 -29.30
N GLY A 452 7.84 -18.63 -29.16
CA GLY A 452 7.68 -19.71 -30.14
C GLY A 452 6.21 -20.04 -30.38
N GLY A 453 5.80 -19.96 -31.64
CA GLY A 453 4.54 -20.50 -32.12
C GLY A 453 4.76 -21.95 -32.58
N ALA A 454 3.98 -22.87 -32.03
CA ALA A 454 3.83 -24.21 -32.57
C ALA A 454 3.14 -24.12 -33.94
N ARG A 455 3.85 -24.51 -35.01
CA ARG A 455 3.25 -24.87 -36.30
C ARG A 455 2.86 -26.34 -36.23
N ARG A 456 1.57 -26.64 -36.35
CA ARG A 456 1.09 -27.92 -36.87
C ARG A 456 0.99 -27.79 -38.40
N GLY A 457 1.77 -28.59 -39.10
CA GLY A 457 1.58 -28.89 -40.52
C GLY A 457 0.73 -30.16 -40.65
N ALA A 458 -0.15 -30.14 -41.65
CA ALA A 458 -1.14 -31.15 -42.01
C ALA A 458 -0.55 -32.50 -42.43
N GLY A 459 -1.36 -33.56 -42.33
CA GLY A 459 -1.06 -34.87 -42.88
C GLY A 459 -2.25 -35.83 -42.83
N ARG A 460 -3.00 -35.85 -43.96
CA ARG A 460 -4.08 -36.76 -44.40
C ARG A 460 -5.51 -36.47 -43.95
#